data_AF-A0A945NT83-F1
#
_entry.id   AF-A0A945NT83-F1
#
_cell.length_a   1.000
_cell.length_b   1.000
_cell.length_c   1.000
_cell.angle_alpha   90.00
_cell.angle_beta   90.00
_cell.angle_gamma   90.00
#
_symmetry.space_group_name_H-M   'P 1'
#
loop_
_entity.id
_entity.type
_entity.pdbx_description
1 polymer ?
#
loop_
_entity_poly.entity_id
_entity_poly.type
_entity_poly.pdbx_seq_one_letter_code
_entity_poly.pdbx_strand_id
1 'polypeptide(L)'
;DRIKALSALAREPRTMIFFEAPHRLAKTLIDMSQVFGPERAAAIAREMTKTYEEVVRGSLHDLNVWALGEIKGEITLVVAGSAIDSAGEVPLSELVALVQERVAAGASMKDAASATALEFGRPKREVYEAVIAAKSGPITQG
;
A
#
# COMPACT_ATOMS: atom_id res chain seq x y z
N ASP A 1 -2.94 -0.94 19.12
CA ASP A 1 -1.64 -0.71 18.46
C ASP A 1 -1.90 -0.06 17.10
N ARG A 2 -1.31 1.11 16.84
CA ARG A 2 -1.60 1.93 15.64
C ARG A 2 -1.04 1.28 14.37
N ILE A 3 0.18 0.76 14.42
CA ILE A 3 0.82 0.07 13.29
C ILE A 3 -0.09 -1.07 12.81
N LYS A 4 -0.56 -1.93 13.72
CA LYS A 4 -1.46 -3.04 13.40
C LYS A 4 -2.76 -2.58 12.72
N ALA A 5 -3.37 -1.48 13.19
CA ALA A 5 -4.60 -0.94 12.60
C ALA A 5 -4.34 -0.37 11.19
N LEU A 6 -3.24 0.37 11.00
CA LEU A 6 -2.83 0.87 9.69
C LEU A 6 -2.50 -0.28 8.73
N SER A 7 -1.81 -1.33 9.19
CA SER A 7 -1.44 -2.46 8.32
C SER A 7 -2.66 -3.20 7.75
N ALA A 8 -3.77 -3.24 8.49
CA ALA A 8 -5.03 -3.80 8.01
C ALA A 8 -5.65 -2.97 6.86
N LEU A 9 -5.28 -1.70 6.74
CA LEU A 9 -5.78 -0.75 5.74
C LEU A 9 -4.80 -0.53 4.59
N ALA A 10 -3.65 -1.20 4.57
CA ALA A 10 -2.60 -0.93 3.57
C ALA A 10 -3.08 -1.11 2.12
N ARG A 11 -4.06 -1.99 1.92
CA ARG A 11 -4.70 -2.31 0.64
C ARG A 11 -6.14 -1.82 0.56
N GLU A 12 -6.56 -0.83 1.34
CA GLU A 12 -7.89 -0.27 1.20
C GLU A 12 -7.98 0.55 -0.12
N PRO A 13 -8.86 0.21 -1.08
CA PRO A 13 -8.99 0.91 -2.36
C PRO A 13 -9.53 2.32 -2.24
N ARG A 14 -10.31 2.57 -1.18
CA ARG A 14 -11.04 3.83 -1.04
C ARG A 14 -10.18 4.86 -0.34
N THR A 15 -10.45 6.11 -0.63
CA THR A 15 -9.92 7.21 0.18
C THR A 15 -10.35 7.04 1.63
N MET A 16 -9.39 7.15 2.53
CA MET A 16 -9.58 7.00 3.97
C MET A 16 -9.45 8.36 4.66
N ILE A 17 -10.26 8.57 5.70
CA ILE A 17 -10.23 9.79 6.50
C ILE A 17 -9.87 9.42 7.93
N PHE A 18 -8.89 10.12 8.50
CA PHE A 18 -8.42 9.95 9.87
C PHE A 18 -8.46 11.29 10.60
N PHE A 19 -8.91 11.26 11.86
CA PHE A 19 -8.76 12.38 12.77
C PHE A 19 -7.54 12.18 13.65
N GLU A 20 -6.76 13.23 13.85
CA GLU A 20 -5.54 13.15 14.65
C GLU A 20 -5.33 14.41 15.49
N ALA A 21 -4.77 14.23 16.68
CA ALA A 21 -4.38 15.35 17.52
C ALA A 21 -3.06 15.95 17.00
N PRO A 22 -2.86 17.29 17.03
CA PRO A 22 -1.65 17.93 16.47
C PRO A 22 -0.34 17.34 16.98
N HIS A 23 -0.24 17.11 18.29
CA HIS A 23 0.95 16.56 18.94
C HIS A 23 1.28 15.11 18.53
N ARG A 24 0.35 14.41 17.86
CA ARG A 24 0.53 13.04 17.36
C ARG A 24 0.78 12.98 15.86
N LEU A 25 0.52 14.08 15.13
CA LEU A 25 0.49 14.07 13.67
C LEU A 25 1.79 13.55 13.06
N ALA A 26 2.94 14.11 13.46
CA ALA A 26 4.25 13.69 12.94
C ALA A 26 4.49 12.18 13.11
N LYS A 27 4.20 11.64 14.30
CA LYS A 27 4.36 10.20 14.56
C LYS A 27 3.39 9.36 13.73
N THR A 28 2.17 9.85 13.49
CA THR A 28 1.17 9.15 12.67
C THR A 28 1.55 9.18 11.19
N LEU A 29 2.08 10.29 10.67
CA LEU A 29 2.58 10.38 9.29
C LEU A 29 3.77 9.46 9.04
N ILE A 30 4.68 9.32 10.00
CA ILE A 30 5.79 8.35 9.93
C ILE A 30 5.24 6.93 9.81
N ASP A 31 4.34 6.52 10.71
CA ASP A 31 3.76 5.18 10.68
C ASP A 31 2.95 4.93 9.39
N MET A 32 2.17 5.92 8.93
CA MET A 32 1.44 5.83 7.67
C MET A 32 2.38 5.72 6.47
N SER A 33 3.47 6.49 6.44
CA SER A 33 4.48 6.42 5.37
C SER A 33 5.15 5.04 5.31
N GLN A 34 5.46 4.45 6.48
CA GLN A 34 6.01 3.11 6.58
C GLN A 34 5.04 2.02 6.10
N VAL A 35 3.73 2.17 6.37
CA VAL A 35 2.73 1.14 6.11
C VAL A 35 2.08 1.27 4.72
N PHE A 36 1.78 2.49 4.29
CA PHE A 36 1.08 2.79 3.03
C PHE A 36 2.03 3.12 1.88
N GLY A 37 3.29 3.39 2.20
CA GLY A 37 4.32 3.86 1.27
C GLY A 37 4.47 5.39 1.33
N PRO A 38 5.70 5.92 1.21
CA PRO A 38 5.99 7.35 1.32
C PRO A 38 5.32 8.18 0.21
N GLU A 39 5.15 7.60 -0.97
CA GLU A 39 4.56 8.25 -2.15
C GLU A 39 3.02 8.26 -2.14
N ARG A 40 2.37 7.70 -1.10
CA ARG A 40 0.90 7.69 -1.05
C ARG A 40 0.38 9.13 -1.00
N ALA A 41 -0.45 9.49 -1.97
CA ALA A 41 -1.09 10.80 -2.00
C ALA A 41 -1.98 11.01 -0.77
N ALA A 42 -1.89 12.18 -0.16
CA ALA A 42 -2.68 12.55 1.00
C ALA A 42 -2.91 14.06 1.08
N ALA A 43 -3.79 14.46 2.00
CA ALA A 43 -4.04 15.84 2.36
C ALA A 43 -4.21 15.98 3.88
N ILE A 44 -3.78 17.11 4.40
CA ILE A 44 -4.03 17.56 5.77
C ILE A 44 -4.92 18.79 5.68
N ALA A 45 -6.09 18.73 6.30
CA ALA A 45 -6.93 19.90 6.57
C ALA A 45 -6.83 20.25 8.06
N ARG A 46 -6.56 21.52 8.37
CA ARG A 46 -6.58 22.03 9.75
C ARG A 46 -7.54 23.20 9.90
N GLU A 47 -8.32 23.17 10.98
CA GLU A 47 -9.17 24.28 11.39
C GLU A 47 -8.57 24.92 12.65
N MET A 48 -7.90 26.08 12.48
CA MET A 48 -7.29 26.80 13.61
C MET A 48 -8.24 27.80 14.27
N THR A 49 -9.24 28.28 13.52
CA THR A 49 -10.46 29.03 13.89
C THR A 49 -11.26 29.17 12.58
N LYS A 50 -12.58 29.42 12.63
CA LYS A 50 -13.48 29.52 11.45
C LYS A 50 -13.00 30.43 10.30
N THR A 51 -11.98 31.26 10.51
CA THR A 51 -11.44 32.22 9.53
C THR A 51 -10.16 31.73 8.83
N TYR A 52 -9.45 30.74 9.36
CA TYR A 52 -8.17 30.26 8.82
C TYR A 52 -8.20 28.73 8.67
N GLU A 53 -8.81 28.31 7.56
CA GLU A 53 -8.71 26.95 7.04
C GLU A 53 -7.44 26.84 6.18
N GLU A 54 -6.64 25.79 6.42
CA GLU A 54 -5.52 25.45 5.55
C GLU A 54 -5.62 23.99 5.12
N VAL A 55 -5.48 23.76 3.82
CA VAL A 55 -5.40 22.41 3.24
C VAL A 55 -4.08 22.25 2.52
N VAL A 56 -3.26 21.33 3.01
CA VAL A 56 -1.97 20.99 2.43
C VAL A 56 -2.07 19.62 1.78
N ARG A 57 -1.59 19.50 0.54
CA ARG A 57 -1.64 18.27 -0.25
C ARG A 57 -0.23 17.86 -0.66
N GLY A 58 0.02 16.57 -0.74
CA GLY A 58 1.31 16.02 -1.14
C GLY A 58 1.37 14.51 -0.94
N SER A 59 2.55 13.94 -1.11
CA SER A 59 2.82 12.58 -0.65
C SER A 59 2.85 12.51 0.88
N LEU A 60 2.73 11.33 1.46
CA LEU A 60 2.97 11.14 2.90
C LEU A 60 4.38 11.58 3.31
N HIS A 61 5.36 11.46 2.43
CA HIS A 61 6.70 12.00 2.64
C HIS A 61 6.69 13.53 2.77
N ASP A 62 6.12 14.24 1.79
CA ASP A 62 6.08 15.71 1.78
C ASP A 62 5.33 16.26 2.98
N LEU A 63 4.21 15.63 3.34
CA LEU A 63 3.41 16.02 4.49
C LEU A 63 4.14 15.76 5.81
N ASN A 64 4.98 14.73 5.88
CA ASN A 64 5.81 14.48 7.06
C ASN A 64 6.88 15.58 7.23
N VAL A 65 7.47 16.05 6.12
CA VAL A 65 8.39 17.19 6.12
C VAL A 65 7.66 18.48 6.52
N TRP A 66 6.49 18.73 5.95
CA TRP A 66 5.65 19.89 6.30
C TRP A 66 5.26 19.89 7.79
N ALA A 67 4.98 18.71 8.34
CA ALA A 67 4.54 18.56 9.73
C ALA A 67 5.62 18.82 10.80
N LEU A 68 6.84 19.16 10.39
CA LEU A 68 7.90 19.62 11.31
C LEU A 68 7.66 21.03 11.86
N GLY A 69 6.75 21.81 11.25
CA GLY A 69 6.35 23.14 11.74
C GLY A 69 5.40 23.09 12.95
N GLU A 70 5.01 24.27 13.47
CA GLU A 70 4.01 24.34 14.53
C GLU A 70 2.61 24.02 13.98
N ILE A 71 1.99 22.97 14.53
CA ILE A 71 0.65 22.52 14.16
C ILE A 71 -0.31 22.71 15.34
N LYS A 72 -1.42 23.39 15.08
CA LYS A 72 -2.50 23.67 16.02
C LYS A 72 -3.84 23.35 15.37
N GLY A 73 -4.88 23.21 16.20
CA GLY A 73 -6.25 22.95 15.75
C GLY A 73 -6.59 21.46 15.63
N GLU A 74 -7.76 21.16 15.10
CA GLU A 74 -8.15 19.79 14.78
C GLU A 74 -7.60 19.40 13.41
N ILE A 75 -7.02 18.20 13.30
CA ILE A 75 -6.40 17.71 12.07
C ILE A 75 -7.27 16.62 11.45
N THR A 76 -7.64 16.83 10.19
CA THR A 76 -8.23 15.81 9.34
C THR A 76 -7.21 15.39 8.28
N LEU A 77 -6.82 14.12 8.31
CA LEU A 77 -5.99 13.48 7.30
C LEU A 77 -6.88 12.77 6.29
N VAL A 78 -6.71 13.08 5.02
CA VAL A 78 -7.34 12.38 3.90
C VAL A 78 -6.25 11.64 3.15
N VAL A 79 -6.27 10.32 3.16
CA VAL A 79 -5.24 9.47 2.54
C VAL A 79 -5.86 8.76 1.34
N ALA A 80 -5.21 8.83 0.19
CA ALA A 80 -5.66 8.12 -1.00
C ALA A 80 -5.71 6.61 -0.72
N GLY A 81 -6.68 5.95 -1.37
CA GLY A 81 -6.73 4.51 -1.39
C GLY A 81 -5.48 3.91 -2.05
N SER A 82 -5.31 2.61 -1.89
CA SER A 82 -4.25 1.87 -2.54
C SER A 82 -4.53 1.76 -4.04
N ALA A 83 -3.57 2.16 -4.87
CA ALA A 83 -3.60 1.82 -6.29
C ALA A 83 -3.41 0.31 -6.55
N ILE A 84 -3.10 -0.46 -5.50
CA ILE A 84 -2.91 -1.92 -5.58
C ILE A 84 -4.23 -2.65 -5.86
N ASP A 85 -5.39 -2.01 -5.74
CA ASP A 85 -6.64 -2.62 -6.22
C ASP A 85 -6.76 -2.62 -7.75
N SER A 86 -5.83 -1.97 -8.46
CA SER A 86 -5.53 -2.25 -9.87
C SER A 86 -4.70 -3.53 -10.08
N ALA A 87 -4.13 -4.14 -9.03
CA ALA A 87 -3.38 -5.41 -9.14
C ALA A 87 -4.29 -6.64 -9.32
N GLY A 88 -5.61 -6.44 -9.35
CA GLY A 88 -6.55 -7.36 -9.99
C GLY A 88 -6.37 -7.45 -11.52
N GLU A 89 -5.73 -6.45 -12.15
CA GLU A 89 -5.56 -6.40 -13.62
C GLU A 89 -4.36 -7.20 -14.12
N VAL A 90 -3.31 -7.39 -13.32
CA VAL A 90 -2.14 -8.18 -13.76
C VAL A 90 -2.58 -9.65 -13.89
N PRO A 91 -2.60 -10.20 -15.11
CA PRO A 91 -3.03 -11.56 -15.33
C PRO A 91 -2.12 -12.53 -14.58
N LEU A 92 -2.68 -13.63 -14.08
CA LEU A 92 -1.90 -14.66 -13.39
C LEU A 92 -0.72 -15.16 -14.25
N SER A 93 -0.85 -15.14 -15.58
CA SER A 93 0.24 -15.49 -16.51
C SER A 93 1.47 -14.59 -16.38
N GLU A 94 1.29 -13.29 -16.16
CA GLU A 94 2.40 -12.35 -15.97
C GLU A 94 3.07 -12.56 -14.61
N LEU A 95 2.28 -12.83 -13.57
CA LEU A 95 2.81 -13.17 -12.25
C LEU A 95 3.60 -14.48 -12.27
N VAL A 96 3.12 -15.46 -13.05
CA VAL A 96 3.84 -16.73 -13.29
C VAL A 96 5.19 -16.47 -13.96
N ALA A 97 5.23 -15.63 -14.99
CA ALA A 97 6.48 -15.28 -15.68
C ALA A 97 7.50 -14.63 -14.73
N LEU A 98 7.05 -13.70 -13.88
CA LEU A 98 7.91 -13.04 -12.89
C LEU A 98 8.43 -14.02 -11.81
N VAL A 99 7.59 -14.96 -11.36
CA VAL A 99 8.04 -16.02 -10.46
C VAL A 99 9.12 -16.89 -11.13
N GLN A 100 8.94 -17.23 -12.41
CA GLN A 100 9.92 -18.01 -13.16
C GLN A 100 11.26 -17.27 -13.33
N GLU A 101 11.23 -15.97 -13.62
CA GLU A 101 12.43 -15.12 -13.70
C GLU A 101 13.20 -15.11 -12.38
N ARG A 102 12.51 -14.92 -11.25
CA ARG A 102 13.13 -14.94 -9.92
C ARG A 102 13.74 -16.30 -9.58
N VAL A 103 13.09 -17.39 -9.98
CA VAL A 103 13.63 -18.73 -9.83
C VAL A 103 14.87 -18.93 -10.70
N ALA A 104 14.87 -18.44 -11.94
CA ALA A 104 16.05 -18.46 -12.81
C ALA A 104 17.22 -17.63 -12.24
N ALA A 105 16.92 -16.56 -11.50
CA ALA A 105 17.88 -15.76 -10.75
C ALA A 105 18.34 -16.41 -9.43
N GLY A 106 17.89 -17.64 -9.11
CA GLY A 106 18.36 -18.43 -7.97
C GLY A 106 17.44 -18.43 -6.74
N ALA A 107 16.27 -17.77 -6.79
CA ALA A 107 15.31 -17.85 -5.69
C ALA A 107 14.62 -19.22 -5.65
N SER A 108 14.23 -19.67 -4.45
CA SER A 108 13.36 -20.85 -4.34
C SER A 108 11.97 -20.52 -4.92
N MET A 109 11.30 -21.50 -5.52
CA MET A 109 9.96 -21.32 -6.07
C MET A 109 8.96 -20.81 -5.01
N LYS A 110 9.08 -21.31 -3.79
CA LYS A 110 8.21 -20.93 -2.67
C LYS A 110 8.41 -19.46 -2.28
N ASP A 111 9.66 -19.00 -2.26
CA ASP A 111 10.00 -17.62 -1.89
C ASP A 111 9.68 -16.66 -3.02
N ALA A 112 9.98 -17.03 -4.26
CA ALA A 112 9.61 -16.26 -5.45
C ALA A 112 8.09 -16.06 -5.56
N ALA A 113 7.30 -17.13 -5.36
CA ALA A 113 5.84 -17.03 -5.35
C ALA A 113 5.32 -16.20 -4.16
N SER A 114 5.94 -16.32 -2.99
CA SER A 114 5.56 -15.54 -1.81
C SER A 114 5.86 -14.05 -1.98
N ALA A 115 7.02 -13.70 -2.51
CA ALA A 115 7.42 -12.33 -2.76
C ALA A 115 6.55 -11.68 -3.84
N THR A 116 6.28 -12.39 -4.93
CA THR A 116 5.40 -11.91 -6.02
C THR A 116 3.97 -11.74 -5.53
N ALA A 117 3.43 -12.70 -4.77
CA ALA A 117 2.10 -12.58 -4.18
C ALA A 117 2.00 -11.38 -3.20
N LEU A 118 3.04 -11.15 -2.40
CA LEU A 118 3.09 -10.02 -1.47
C LEU A 118 3.10 -8.68 -2.23
N GLU A 119 3.98 -8.57 -3.22
CA GLU A 119 4.18 -7.39 -4.08
C GLU A 119 2.94 -7.02 -4.88
N PHE A 120 2.28 -8.00 -5.50
CA PHE A 120 1.12 -7.78 -6.37
C PHE A 120 -0.22 -7.94 -5.66
N GLY A 121 -0.24 -8.00 -4.34
CA GLY A 121 -1.53 -8.02 -3.65
C GLY A 121 -2.24 -9.37 -3.63
N ARG A 122 -1.71 -10.43 -4.26
CA ARG A 122 -2.43 -11.70 -4.48
C ARG A 122 -2.28 -12.69 -3.31
N PRO A 123 -3.26 -13.57 -3.08
CA PRO A 123 -3.09 -14.77 -2.27
C PRO A 123 -1.89 -15.59 -2.76
N LYS A 124 -0.95 -15.88 -1.86
CA LYS A 124 0.21 -16.75 -2.16
C LYS A 124 -0.20 -18.08 -2.80
N ARG A 125 -1.30 -18.67 -2.32
CA ARG A 125 -1.84 -19.92 -2.83
C ARG A 125 -2.24 -19.81 -4.31
N GLU A 126 -2.89 -18.73 -4.70
CA GLU A 126 -3.33 -18.48 -6.07
C GLU A 126 -2.13 -18.38 -7.04
N VAL A 127 -1.12 -17.58 -6.67
CA VAL A 127 0.11 -17.43 -7.48
C VAL A 127 0.87 -18.77 -7.57
N TYR A 128 0.97 -19.49 -6.46
CA TYR A 128 1.66 -20.79 -6.42
C TYR A 128 0.95 -21.86 -7.25
N GLU A 129 -0.38 -21.96 -7.16
CA GLU A 129 -1.19 -22.88 -7.97
C GLU A 129 -1.09 -22.54 -9.46
N ALA A 130 -1.11 -21.26 -9.83
CA ALA A 130 -0.92 -20.83 -11.21
C ALA A 130 0.45 -21.23 -11.79
N VAL A 131 1.52 -21.14 -10.98
CA VAL A 131 2.87 -21.57 -11.38
C VAL A 131 2.95 -23.08 -11.58
N ILE A 132 2.27 -23.87 -10.73
CA ILE A 132 2.18 -25.31 -10.89
C ILE A 132 1.37 -25.67 -12.15
N ALA A 133 0.23 -25.03 -12.36
CA ALA A 133 -0.62 -25.26 -13.53
C ALA A 133 0.11 -24.94 -14.84
N ALA A 134 0.91 -23.88 -14.88
CA ALA A 134 1.70 -23.51 -16.06
C ALA A 134 2.83 -24.52 -16.40
N LYS A 135 3.31 -25.31 -15.43
CA LYS A 135 4.28 -26.38 -15.66
C LYS A 135 3.64 -27.66 -16.19
N SER A 136 2.37 -27.88 -15.85
CA SER A 136 1.55 -28.98 -16.36
C SER A 136 0.86 -28.51 -17.64
N GLY A 137 1.56 -28.54 -18.77
CA GLY A 137 0.97 -28.18 -20.08
C GLY A 137 -0.35 -28.92 -20.38
N PRO A 138 -1.19 -28.42 -21.31
CA PRO A 138 -2.50 -28.99 -21.56
C PRO A 138 -2.38 -30.48 -21.85
N ILE A 139 -3.10 -31.30 -21.08
CA ILE A 139 -3.26 -32.73 -21.36
C ILE A 139 -4.01 -32.81 -22.69
N THR A 140 -3.29 -33.07 -23.78
CA THR A 140 -3.88 -33.59 -25.02
C THR A 140 -4.56 -34.91 -24.68
N GLN A 141 -5.88 -34.90 -24.52
CA GLN A 141 -6.66 -36.12 -24.57
C GLN A 141 -6.88 -36.48 -26.03
N GLY A 142 -6.31 -37.63 -26.42
CA GLY A 142 -6.70 -38.37 -27.61
C GLY A 142 -7.85 -39.32 -27.32
#